data_AF-A0A168PBF6-F1
#
_entry.id   AF-A0A168PBF6-F1
#
_cell.length_a   1.000
_cell.length_b   1.000
_cell.length_c   1.000
_cell.angle_alpha   90.00
_cell.angle_beta   90.00
_cell.angle_gamma   90.00
#
_symmetry.space_group_name_H-M   'P 1'
#
loop_
_entity.id
_entity.type
_entity.pdbx_description
1 polymer ?
#
loop_
_entity_poly.entity_id
_entity_poly.type
_entity_poly.pdbx_seq_one_letter_code
_entity_poly.pdbx_strand_id
1 'polypeptide(L)'
;IEFRDFFIADELNSLAYSFWTFSYFVCAYNFHWNDLPANCPVKIFWYTPFLACLPPWWRFIQCIRRYQDSKEKVHLVNALKYTTSIGSTLATGYRRMYHSLKKCTHHDSFLLANASMEVIWILFCIINSSYTSIWDIKMDWGLLQPGSKNLLLRNDLVFYRWTYYVAAPLNIILRFGWTLNAAGLGYKGELIGFVTALLEAYRRIQWNFFRLENEHINNCGNYR
;
A
#
# COMPACT_ATOMS: atom_id res chain seq x y z
N ILE A 1 22.47 -0.20 5.60
CA ILE A 1 21.03 0.15 5.68
C ILE A 1 20.56 -0.27 7.05
N GLU A 2 20.28 0.70 7.91
CA GLU A 2 19.88 0.48 9.30
C GLU A 2 18.36 0.31 9.43
N PHE A 3 17.88 -0.08 10.62
CA PHE A 3 16.45 -0.21 10.93
C PHE A 3 15.65 1.04 10.55
N ARG A 4 16.15 2.21 10.98
CA ARG A 4 15.52 3.50 10.73
C ARG A 4 15.31 3.78 9.24
N ASP A 5 16.28 3.45 8.39
CA ASP A 5 16.24 3.76 6.96
C ASP A 5 15.11 3.02 6.25
N PHE A 6 14.91 1.74 6.59
CA PHE A 6 13.85 0.96 6.00
C PHE A 6 12.50 1.21 6.67
N PHE A 7 12.48 1.54 7.96
CA PHE A 7 11.27 1.88 8.69
C PHE A 7 10.62 3.14 8.10
N ILE A 8 11.37 4.22 7.94
CA ILE A 8 10.87 5.48 7.33
C ILE A 8 10.40 5.22 5.89
N ALA A 9 11.17 4.46 5.12
CA ALA A 9 10.80 4.17 3.75
C ALA A 9 9.52 3.31 3.68
N ASP A 10 9.26 2.45 4.67
CA ASP A 10 7.99 1.74 4.78
C ASP A 10 6.84 2.69 5.09
N GLU A 11 7.00 3.69 5.96
CA GLU A 11 5.99 4.72 6.22
C GLU A 11 5.58 5.47 4.94
N LEU A 12 6.55 5.80 4.08
CA LEU A 12 6.30 6.49 2.82
C LEU A 12 5.35 5.70 1.89
N ASN A 13 5.31 4.37 1.99
CA ASN A 13 4.38 3.55 1.19
C ASN A 13 2.91 3.77 1.54
N SER A 14 2.61 4.23 2.76
CA SER A 14 1.25 4.59 3.17
C SER A 14 0.88 6.04 2.81
N LEU A 15 1.86 6.85 2.42
CA LEU A 15 1.66 8.25 2.02
C LEU A 15 1.42 8.41 0.52
N ALA A 16 1.20 7.32 -0.22
CA ALA A 16 0.92 7.36 -1.66
C ALA A 16 -0.24 8.32 -1.98
N TYR A 17 -1.28 8.37 -1.14
CA TYR A 17 -2.39 9.31 -1.29
C TYR A 17 -1.95 10.79 -1.10
N SER A 18 -1.04 11.06 -0.18
CA SER A 18 -0.53 12.40 0.04
C SER A 18 0.36 12.86 -1.13
N PHE A 19 1.18 11.96 -1.68
CA PHE A 19 2.08 12.28 -2.80
C PHE A 19 1.34 12.70 -4.07
N TRP A 20 0.26 12.01 -4.46
CA TRP A 20 -0.52 12.43 -5.63
C TRP A 20 -1.40 13.65 -5.34
N THR A 21 -1.96 13.78 -4.13
CA THR A 21 -2.75 14.97 -3.75
C THR A 21 -1.89 16.23 -3.72
N PHE A 22 -0.60 16.11 -3.43
CA PHE A 22 0.34 17.23 -3.53
C PHE A 22 0.37 17.83 -4.94
N SER A 23 0.27 17.01 -6.00
CA SER A 23 0.19 17.54 -7.38
C SER A 23 -1.09 18.32 -7.64
N TYR A 24 -2.21 17.94 -7.01
CA TYR A 24 -3.45 18.74 -7.03
C TYR A 24 -3.26 20.06 -6.30
N PHE A 25 -2.64 20.06 -5.12
CA PHE A 25 -2.37 21.26 -4.33
C PHE A 25 -1.51 22.27 -5.10
N VAL A 26 -0.41 21.81 -5.72
CA VAL A 26 0.46 22.67 -6.54
C VAL A 26 -0.32 23.26 -7.72
N CYS A 27 -1.14 22.46 -8.40
CA CYS A 27 -1.98 22.97 -9.48
C CYS A 27 -2.98 24.02 -8.96
N ALA A 28 -3.73 23.70 -7.89
CA ALA A 28 -4.72 24.61 -7.32
C ALA A 28 -4.12 25.94 -6.86
N TYR A 29 -2.92 25.89 -6.29
CA TYR A 29 -2.16 27.08 -5.90
C TYR A 29 -1.81 27.95 -7.11
N ASN A 30 -1.31 27.37 -8.20
CA ASN A 30 -0.96 28.11 -9.42
C ASN A 30 -2.18 28.78 -10.10
N PHE A 31 -3.37 28.22 -9.92
CA PHE A 31 -4.62 28.78 -10.43
C PHE A 31 -5.39 29.59 -9.38
N HIS A 32 -4.77 29.94 -8.25
CA HIS A 32 -5.38 30.72 -7.17
C HIS A 32 -6.74 30.18 -6.69
N TRP A 33 -6.89 28.85 -6.68
CA TRP A 33 -8.13 28.17 -6.30
C TRP A 33 -9.32 28.45 -7.22
N ASN A 34 -9.10 29.04 -8.40
CA ASN A 34 -10.12 29.37 -9.39
C ASN A 34 -10.26 28.27 -10.46
N ASP A 35 -11.50 27.95 -10.84
CA ASP A 35 -11.86 27.01 -11.90
C ASP A 35 -11.07 25.68 -11.88
N LEU A 36 -10.86 25.14 -10.67
CA LEU A 36 -10.06 23.93 -10.43
C LEU A 36 -10.47 22.70 -11.26
N PRO A 37 -11.76 22.42 -11.51
CA PRO A 37 -12.14 21.29 -12.36
C PRO A 37 -11.65 21.40 -13.81
N ALA A 38 -11.55 22.63 -14.34
CA ALA A 38 -11.07 22.89 -15.70
C ALA A 38 -9.53 22.90 -15.76
N ASN A 39 -8.89 23.50 -14.75
CA ASN A 39 -7.45 23.74 -14.76
C ASN A 39 -6.63 22.59 -14.15
N CYS A 40 -7.21 21.77 -13.27
CA CYS A 40 -6.50 20.74 -12.51
C CYS A 40 -7.11 19.33 -12.63
N PRO A 41 -7.16 18.73 -13.85
CA PRO A 41 -7.69 17.39 -14.06
C PRO A 41 -6.68 16.29 -13.64
N VAL A 42 -6.35 16.21 -12.35
CA VAL A 42 -5.33 15.31 -11.80
C VAL A 42 -5.61 13.83 -12.09
N LYS A 43 -6.88 13.46 -12.31
CA LYS A 43 -7.28 12.10 -12.71
C LYS A 43 -6.62 11.64 -14.02
N ILE A 44 -6.25 12.58 -14.89
CA ILE A 44 -5.71 12.35 -16.25
C ILE A 44 -4.19 12.53 -16.32
N PHE A 45 -3.54 13.11 -15.30
CA PHE A 45 -2.10 13.36 -15.33
C PHE A 45 -1.27 12.08 -15.41
N TRP A 46 -0.58 11.89 -16.53
CA TRP A 46 0.16 10.68 -16.87
C TRP A 46 1.33 10.37 -15.92
N TYR A 47 1.90 11.38 -15.27
CA TYR A 47 3.05 11.23 -14.38
C TYR A 47 2.67 10.79 -12.95
N THR A 48 1.40 10.92 -12.56
CA THR A 48 0.96 10.62 -11.19
C THR A 48 1.10 9.16 -10.75
N PRO A 49 0.94 8.13 -11.61
CA PRO A 49 1.21 6.74 -11.21
C PRO A 49 2.69 6.51 -10.93
N PHE A 50 3.59 7.20 -11.63
CA PHE A 50 5.04 7.12 -11.41
C PHE A 50 5.44 7.78 -10.09
N LEU A 51 4.86 8.94 -9.76
CA LEU A 51 5.05 9.59 -8.46
C LEU A 51 4.57 8.68 -7.31
N ALA A 52 3.42 8.03 -7.47
CA ALA A 52 2.90 7.08 -6.48
C ALA A 52 3.79 5.83 -6.33
N CYS A 53 4.58 5.48 -7.35
CA CYS A 53 5.54 4.37 -7.30
C CYS A 53 6.89 4.73 -6.64
N LEU A 54 7.16 6.01 -6.34
CA LEU A 54 8.46 6.40 -5.75
C LEU A 54 8.73 5.69 -4.41
N PRO A 55 7.81 5.64 -3.43
CA PRO A 55 8.05 4.92 -2.18
C PRO A 55 8.34 3.42 -2.34
N PRO A 56 7.52 2.62 -3.07
CA PRO A 56 7.83 1.20 -3.23
C PRO A 56 9.08 0.97 -4.09
N TRP A 57 9.40 1.87 -5.03
CA TRP A 57 10.64 1.81 -5.81
C TRP A 57 11.89 1.97 -4.93
N TRP A 58 11.90 2.96 -4.02
CA TRP A 58 13.00 3.13 -3.08
C TRP A 58 13.18 1.89 -2.19
N ARG A 59 12.08 1.30 -1.72
CA ARG A 59 12.13 0.05 -0.93
C ARG A 59 12.65 -1.13 -1.74
N PHE A 60 12.24 -1.25 -3.00
CA PHE A 60 12.76 -2.27 -3.90
C PHE A 60 14.29 -2.18 -4.01
N ILE A 61 14.83 -1.00 -4.32
CA ILE A 61 16.28 -0.78 -4.43
C ILE A 61 16.99 -1.08 -3.10
N GLN A 62 16.43 -0.63 -1.96
CA GLN A 62 16.99 -0.94 -0.64
C GLN A 62 17.04 -2.46 -0.40
N CYS A 63 16.01 -3.20 -0.78
CA CYS A 63 15.97 -4.66 -0.64
C CYS A 63 17.04 -5.34 -1.52
N ILE A 64 17.22 -4.90 -2.76
CA ILE A 64 18.27 -5.40 -3.65
C ILE A 64 19.66 -5.12 -3.06
N ARG A 65 19.90 -3.91 -2.56
CA ARG A 65 21.18 -3.56 -1.92
C ARG A 65 21.44 -4.41 -0.68
N ARG A 66 20.45 -4.61 0.19
CA ARG A 66 20.60 -5.50 1.36
C ARG A 66 20.92 -6.93 0.95
N TYR A 67 20.28 -7.44 -0.11
CA TYR A 67 20.63 -8.76 -0.63
C TYR A 67 22.08 -8.80 -1.15
N GLN A 68 22.54 -7.75 -1.83
CA GLN A 68 23.93 -7.69 -2.30
C GLN A 68 24.92 -7.71 -1.13
N ASP A 69 24.61 -7.01 -0.04
CA ASP A 69 25.45 -6.89 1.16
C ASP A 69 25.44 -8.16 2.01
N SER A 70 24.28 -8.76 2.30
CA SER A 70 24.15 -9.91 3.22
C SER A 70 24.01 -11.28 2.56
N LYS A 71 23.65 -11.34 1.27
CA LYS A 71 23.25 -12.55 0.53
C LYS A 71 22.04 -13.30 1.08
N GLU A 72 21.31 -12.71 2.02
CA GLU A 72 20.12 -13.30 2.62
C GLU A 72 18.92 -13.24 1.68
N LYS A 73 18.40 -14.41 1.28
CA LYS A 73 17.29 -14.52 0.31
C LYS A 73 16.01 -13.81 0.74
N VAL A 74 15.79 -13.62 2.05
CA VAL A 74 14.64 -12.89 2.59
C VAL A 74 14.52 -11.48 2.00
N HIS A 75 15.64 -10.84 1.65
CA HIS A 75 15.64 -9.52 1.04
C HIS A 75 15.14 -9.55 -0.41
N LEU A 76 15.39 -10.61 -1.17
CA LEU A 76 14.81 -10.78 -2.52
C LEU A 76 13.31 -11.02 -2.47
N VAL A 77 12.85 -11.81 -1.49
CA VAL A 77 11.41 -12.03 -1.25
C VAL A 77 10.74 -10.69 -0.88
N ASN A 78 11.40 -9.87 -0.05
CA ASN A 78 10.92 -8.52 0.23
C ASN A 78 10.93 -7.61 -1.01
N ALA A 79 11.94 -7.71 -1.88
CA ALA A 79 11.98 -6.96 -3.13
C ALA A 79 10.78 -7.33 -4.03
N LEU A 80 10.48 -8.62 -4.15
CA LEU A 80 9.32 -9.11 -4.91
C LEU A 80 8.00 -8.57 -4.35
N LYS A 81 7.87 -8.44 -3.02
CA LYS A 81 6.73 -7.76 -2.40
C LYS A 81 6.55 -6.33 -2.93
N TYR A 82 7.62 -5.53 -3.00
CA TYR A 82 7.49 -4.16 -3.52
C TYR A 82 7.25 -4.13 -5.04
N THR A 83 7.71 -5.12 -5.79
CA THR A 83 7.36 -5.28 -7.21
C THR A 83 5.85 -5.45 -7.40
N THR A 84 5.16 -6.23 -6.56
CA THR A 84 3.70 -6.35 -6.64
C THR A 84 2.99 -5.05 -6.27
N SER A 85 3.54 -4.28 -5.31
CA SER A 85 3.04 -2.95 -4.97
C SER A 85 3.17 -1.94 -6.11
N ILE A 86 4.30 -1.94 -6.83
CA ILE A 86 4.50 -1.13 -8.04
C ILE A 86 3.49 -1.52 -9.12
N GLY A 87 3.35 -2.82 -9.41
CA GLY A 87 2.40 -3.32 -10.41
C GLY A 87 0.95 -2.90 -10.11
N SER A 88 0.51 -3.07 -8.86
CA SER A 88 -0.83 -2.63 -8.41
C SER A 88 -1.04 -1.12 -8.50
N THR A 89 -0.01 -0.33 -8.19
CA THR A 89 -0.06 1.14 -8.29
C THR A 89 -0.16 1.60 -9.74
N LEU A 90 0.66 1.03 -10.64
CA LEU A 90 0.60 1.33 -12.07
C LEU A 90 -0.74 0.90 -12.69
N ALA A 91 -1.23 -0.29 -12.37
CA ALA A 91 -2.54 -0.77 -12.82
C ALA A 91 -3.67 0.16 -12.36
N THR A 92 -3.63 0.62 -11.11
CA THR A 92 -4.61 1.57 -10.57
C THR A 92 -4.54 2.92 -11.29
N GLY A 93 -3.34 3.43 -11.54
CA GLY A 93 -3.13 4.65 -12.30
C GLY A 93 -3.65 4.56 -13.74
N TYR A 94 -3.33 3.46 -14.43
CA TYR A 94 -3.79 3.20 -15.79
C TYR A 94 -5.32 3.10 -15.87
N ARG A 95 -5.95 2.32 -14.98
CA ARG A 95 -7.41 2.20 -14.86
C ARG A 95 -8.07 3.56 -14.70
N ARG A 96 -7.54 4.40 -13.80
CA ARG A 96 -8.09 5.74 -13.54
C ARG A 96 -8.02 6.64 -14.77
N MET A 97 -6.90 6.67 -15.48
CA MET A 97 -6.73 7.47 -16.69
C MET A 97 -7.67 6.98 -17.80
N TYR A 98 -7.74 5.67 -18.02
CA TYR A 98 -8.58 5.05 -19.04
C TYR A 98 -10.08 5.36 -18.83
N HIS A 99 -10.59 5.20 -17.60
CA HIS A 99 -11.97 5.60 -17.26
C HIS A 99 -12.23 7.09 -17.45
N SER A 100 -11.25 7.94 -17.15
CA SER A 100 -11.39 9.39 -17.30
C SER A 100 -11.43 9.80 -18.78
N LEU A 101 -10.65 9.16 -19.65
CA LEU A 101 -10.65 9.40 -21.09
C LEU A 101 -11.95 8.90 -21.74
N LYS A 102 -12.48 7.75 -21.29
CA LYS A 102 -13.78 7.21 -21.75
C LYS A 102 -14.94 8.18 -21.56
N LYS A 103 -15.02 8.86 -20.41
CA LYS A 103 -16.08 9.85 -20.16
C LYS A 103 -16.11 10.98 -21.20
N CYS A 104 -15.01 11.20 -21.91
CA CYS A 104 -14.90 12.22 -22.97
C CYS A 104 -15.24 11.68 -24.37
N THR A 105 -15.31 10.36 -24.59
CA THR A 105 -15.52 9.73 -25.91
C THR A 105 -16.66 8.70 -25.89
N HIS A 106 -17.79 9.04 -26.51
CA HIS A 106 -18.96 8.16 -26.69
C HIS A 106 -18.72 7.12 -27.82
N HIS A 107 -18.00 6.03 -27.55
CA HIS A 107 -17.79 4.95 -28.55
C HIS A 107 -18.07 3.55 -27.97
N ASP A 108 -18.96 2.78 -28.62
CA ASP A 108 -19.48 1.49 -28.14
C ASP A 108 -18.51 0.31 -28.25
N SER A 109 -17.44 0.42 -29.06
CA SER A 109 -16.34 -0.57 -29.16
C SER A 109 -15.49 -0.69 -27.88
N PHE A 110 -15.76 0.14 -26.88
CA PHE A 110 -14.99 0.25 -25.64
C PHE A 110 -15.39 -0.78 -24.57
N LEU A 111 -16.53 -1.48 -24.70
CA LEU A 111 -17.07 -2.35 -23.64
C LEU A 111 -16.19 -3.55 -23.29
N LEU A 112 -15.70 -4.30 -24.29
CA LEU A 112 -14.87 -5.50 -24.07
C LEU A 112 -13.48 -5.17 -23.51
N ALA A 113 -12.88 -4.05 -23.95
CA ALA A 113 -11.61 -3.54 -23.44
C ALA A 113 -11.69 -3.06 -21.98
N ASN A 114 -12.88 -2.65 -21.50
CA ASN A 114 -13.06 -2.32 -20.08
C ASN A 114 -12.97 -3.56 -19.20
N ALA A 115 -13.64 -4.65 -19.60
CA ALA A 115 -13.74 -5.84 -18.77
C ALA A 115 -12.36 -6.48 -18.55
N SER A 116 -11.53 -6.54 -19.60
CA SER A 116 -10.16 -7.04 -19.47
C SER A 116 -9.30 -6.17 -18.54
N MET A 117 -9.41 -4.84 -18.63
CA MET A 117 -8.65 -3.93 -17.77
C MET A 117 -9.07 -3.98 -16.30
N GLU A 118 -10.37 -4.09 -16.02
CA GLU A 118 -10.87 -4.28 -14.65
C GLU A 118 -10.37 -5.60 -14.05
N VAL A 119 -10.41 -6.69 -14.81
CA VAL A 119 -9.89 -8.00 -14.36
C VAL A 119 -8.39 -7.93 -14.07
N ILE A 120 -7.60 -7.34 -14.97
CA ILE A 120 -6.15 -7.18 -14.77
C ILE A 120 -5.88 -6.36 -13.51
N TRP A 121 -6.56 -5.22 -13.34
CA TRP A 121 -6.41 -4.39 -12.15
C TRP A 121 -6.74 -5.13 -10.86
N ILE A 122 -7.87 -5.85 -10.82
CA ILE A 122 -8.30 -6.66 -9.66
C ILE A 122 -7.24 -7.71 -9.34
N LEU A 123 -6.69 -8.42 -10.34
CA LEU A 123 -5.65 -9.41 -10.14
C LEU A 123 -4.39 -8.81 -9.50
N PHE A 124 -3.90 -7.68 -10.02
CA PHE A 124 -2.75 -6.99 -9.42
C PHE A 124 -3.04 -6.54 -7.98
N CYS A 125 -4.23 -6.02 -7.69
CA CYS A 125 -4.64 -5.63 -6.35
C CYS A 125 -4.73 -6.81 -5.38
N ILE A 126 -5.30 -7.95 -5.81
CA ILE A 126 -5.38 -9.17 -5.00
C ILE A 126 -3.99 -9.72 -4.70
N ILE A 127 -3.12 -9.81 -5.71
CA ILE A 127 -1.75 -10.31 -5.55
C ILE A 127 -0.98 -9.43 -4.56
N ASN A 128 -1.02 -8.10 -4.75
CA ASN A 128 -0.33 -7.16 -3.87
C ASN A 128 -0.89 -7.22 -2.43
N SER A 129 -2.21 -7.15 -2.27
CA SER A 129 -2.85 -7.13 -0.94
C SER A 129 -2.61 -8.42 -0.18
N SER A 130 -2.69 -9.58 -0.85
CA SER A 130 -2.43 -10.87 -0.23
C SER A 130 -0.97 -11.01 0.18
N TYR A 131 -0.03 -10.72 -0.71
CA TYR A 131 1.41 -10.81 -0.42
C TYR A 131 1.75 -9.91 0.76
N THR A 132 1.43 -8.62 0.66
CA THR A 132 1.79 -7.65 1.69
C THR A 132 1.11 -7.94 3.03
N SER A 133 -0.13 -8.44 3.04
CA SER A 133 -0.80 -8.89 4.27
C SER A 133 -0.07 -10.07 4.92
N ILE A 134 0.32 -11.07 4.13
CA ILE A 134 1.11 -12.20 4.65
C ILE A 134 2.44 -11.71 5.22
N TRP A 135 3.10 -10.77 4.54
CA TRP A 135 4.35 -10.17 5.00
C TRP A 135 4.17 -9.42 6.32
N ASP A 136 3.15 -8.56 6.44
CA ASP A 136 2.86 -7.78 7.63
C ASP A 136 2.68 -8.72 8.86
N ILE A 137 1.89 -9.77 8.72
CA ILE A 137 1.57 -10.68 9.84
C ILE A 137 2.74 -11.61 10.18
N LYS A 138 3.35 -12.24 9.17
CA LYS A 138 4.38 -13.28 9.39
C LYS A 138 5.76 -12.69 9.63
N MET A 139 6.19 -11.76 8.78
CA MET A 139 7.57 -11.26 8.79
C MET A 139 7.70 -10.03 9.68
N ASP A 140 6.79 -9.07 9.52
CA ASP A 140 6.91 -7.79 10.21
C ASP A 140 6.52 -7.90 11.69
N TRP A 141 5.40 -8.57 11.96
CA TRP A 141 4.92 -8.82 13.32
C TRP A 141 5.38 -10.15 13.90
N GLY A 142 6.03 -11.03 13.13
CA GLY A 142 6.58 -12.29 13.66
C GLY A 142 5.51 -13.26 14.21
N LEU A 143 4.27 -13.18 13.73
CA LEU A 143 3.18 -14.07 14.12
C LEU A 143 3.17 -15.36 13.27
N LEU A 144 2.19 -16.23 13.51
CA LEU A 144 2.03 -17.53 12.82
C LEU A 144 3.20 -18.49 13.05
N GLN A 145 3.79 -18.47 14.26
CA GLN A 145 4.87 -19.37 14.63
C GLN A 145 4.32 -20.76 14.97
N PRO A 146 4.72 -21.83 14.25
CA PRO A 146 4.31 -23.19 14.58
C PRO A 146 4.88 -23.60 15.95
N GLY A 147 4.07 -24.24 16.79
CA GLY A 147 4.54 -24.80 18.07
C GLY A 147 4.66 -23.79 19.22
N SER A 148 4.12 -22.58 19.09
CA SER A 148 4.00 -21.65 20.20
C SER A 148 2.89 -22.07 21.18
N LYS A 149 2.98 -21.59 22.43
CA LYS A 149 1.96 -21.83 23.47
C LYS A 149 0.65 -21.07 23.19
N ASN A 150 0.71 -20.04 22.36
CA ASN A 150 -0.42 -19.19 22.00
C ASN A 150 -0.81 -19.47 20.54
N LEU A 151 -2.03 -19.95 20.27
CA LEU A 151 -2.46 -20.31 18.91
C LEU A 151 -2.22 -19.14 17.92
N LEU A 152 -1.41 -19.38 16.87
CA LEU A 152 -1.06 -18.42 15.81
C LEU A 152 -0.26 -17.17 16.25
N LEU A 153 0.11 -17.05 17.53
CA LEU A 153 0.94 -15.96 18.05
C LEU A 153 2.32 -16.50 18.44
N ARG A 154 3.26 -15.61 18.75
CA ARG A 154 4.55 -16.00 19.35
C ARG A 154 4.44 -16.12 20.88
N ASN A 155 5.49 -16.65 21.51
CA ASN A 155 5.51 -16.86 22.96
C ASN A 155 5.73 -15.56 23.74
N ASP A 156 6.69 -14.74 23.29
CA ASP A 156 7.02 -13.46 23.92
C ASP A 156 6.14 -12.36 23.33
N LEU A 157 5.20 -11.87 24.13
CA LEU A 157 4.26 -10.81 23.75
C LEU A 157 4.37 -9.67 24.76
N VAL A 158 4.57 -8.44 24.30
CA VAL A 158 4.53 -7.25 25.17
C VAL A 158 3.09 -6.79 25.41
N PHE A 159 2.23 -6.88 24.39
CA PHE A 159 0.82 -6.49 24.50
C PHE A 159 -0.09 -7.66 24.91
N TYR A 160 -1.32 -7.34 25.32
CA TYR A 160 -2.33 -8.36 25.61
C TYR A 160 -2.70 -9.17 24.37
N ARG A 161 -2.91 -10.48 24.51
CA ARG A 161 -3.18 -11.41 23.39
C ARG A 161 -4.34 -10.97 22.47
N TRP A 162 -5.40 -10.42 23.06
CA TRP A 162 -6.58 -9.98 22.30
C TRP A 162 -6.24 -8.89 21.29
N THR A 163 -5.23 -8.04 21.54
CA THR A 163 -4.86 -6.97 20.62
C THR A 163 -4.37 -7.54 19.30
N TYR A 164 -3.57 -8.61 19.32
CA TYR A 164 -3.08 -9.29 18.14
C TYR A 164 -4.21 -9.97 17.35
N TYR A 165 -5.16 -10.63 18.04
CA TYR A 165 -6.30 -11.29 17.41
C TYR A 165 -7.28 -10.31 16.76
N VAL A 166 -7.34 -9.06 17.22
CA VAL A 166 -8.13 -8.00 16.57
C VAL A 166 -7.31 -7.31 15.46
N ALA A 167 -6.07 -6.95 15.74
CA ALA A 167 -5.23 -6.20 14.83
C ALA A 167 -4.89 -6.97 13.55
N ALA A 168 -4.66 -8.28 13.63
CA ALA A 168 -4.28 -9.09 12.47
C ALA A 168 -5.39 -9.18 11.41
N PRO A 169 -6.63 -9.59 11.74
CA PRO A 169 -7.75 -9.54 10.79
C PRO A 169 -8.03 -8.11 10.30
N LEU A 170 -7.97 -7.11 11.18
CA LEU A 170 -8.21 -5.72 10.81
C LEU A 170 -7.17 -5.21 9.80
N ASN A 171 -5.89 -5.56 9.96
CA ASN A 171 -4.86 -5.20 8.97
C ASN A 171 -5.16 -5.82 7.59
N ILE A 172 -5.61 -7.07 7.55
CA ILE A 172 -6.01 -7.73 6.30
C ILE A 172 -7.19 -6.99 5.67
N ILE A 173 -8.27 -6.74 6.42
CA ILE A 173 -9.46 -6.04 5.90
C ILE A 173 -9.07 -4.66 5.33
N LEU A 174 -8.27 -3.89 6.06
CA LEU A 174 -7.82 -2.55 5.63
C LEU A 174 -6.91 -2.60 4.39
N ARG A 175 -6.07 -3.65 4.24
CA ARG A 175 -5.27 -3.89 3.01
C ARG A 175 -6.14 -4.09 1.78
N PHE A 176 -7.34 -4.67 1.93
CA PHE A 176 -8.34 -4.78 0.87
C PHE A 176 -9.23 -3.54 0.72
N GLY A 177 -8.86 -2.40 1.30
CA GLY A 177 -9.61 -1.14 1.20
C GLY A 177 -9.81 -0.63 -0.25
N TRP A 178 -8.99 -1.07 -1.20
CA TRP A 178 -9.17 -0.80 -2.63
C TRP A 178 -10.53 -1.31 -3.15
N THR A 179 -11.14 -2.30 -2.50
CA THR A 179 -12.47 -2.81 -2.84
C THR A 179 -13.55 -1.75 -2.71
N LEU A 180 -13.38 -0.74 -1.85
CA LEU A 180 -14.29 0.42 -1.76
C LEU A 180 -14.31 1.22 -3.07
N ASN A 181 -13.16 1.31 -3.75
CA ASN A 181 -13.05 1.95 -5.07
C ASN A 181 -13.55 1.04 -6.21
N ALA A 182 -13.61 -0.28 -5.99
CA ALA A 182 -14.19 -1.24 -6.94
C ALA A 182 -15.71 -1.28 -6.86
N ALA A 183 -16.26 -1.20 -5.65
CA ALA A 183 -17.67 -1.40 -5.35
C ALA A 183 -18.61 -0.35 -5.96
N GLY A 184 -18.08 0.72 -6.57
CA GLY A 184 -18.88 1.71 -7.29
C GLY A 184 -19.95 2.36 -6.42
N LEU A 185 -19.67 2.49 -5.10
CA LEU A 185 -20.59 3.13 -4.17
C LEU A 185 -20.90 4.52 -4.72
N GLY A 186 -22.18 4.88 -4.85
CA GLY A 186 -22.65 6.14 -5.47
C GLY A 186 -22.23 7.44 -4.76
N TYR A 187 -21.19 7.40 -3.95
CA TYR A 187 -20.55 8.53 -3.29
C TYR A 187 -19.54 9.22 -4.21
N LYS A 188 -19.26 10.48 -3.90
CA LYS A 188 -18.20 11.26 -4.56
C LYS A 188 -16.84 10.56 -4.36
N GLY A 189 -16.10 10.37 -5.44
CA GLY A 189 -14.81 9.65 -5.41
C GLY A 189 -13.77 10.32 -4.50
N GLU A 190 -13.89 11.63 -4.27
CA GLU A 190 -13.06 12.40 -3.36
C GLU A 190 -13.28 11.96 -1.90
N LEU A 191 -14.53 11.70 -1.49
CA LEU A 191 -14.86 11.22 -0.14
C LEU A 191 -14.32 9.79 0.07
N ILE A 192 -14.50 8.91 -0.91
CA ILE A 192 -13.97 7.54 -0.86
C ILE A 192 -12.44 7.57 -0.74
N GLY A 193 -11.77 8.43 -1.52
CA GLY A 193 -10.33 8.62 -1.44
C GLY A 193 -9.86 9.11 -0.07
N PHE A 194 -10.54 10.11 0.51
CA PHE A 194 -10.23 10.64 1.83
C PHE A 194 -10.41 9.60 2.94
N VAL A 195 -11.54 8.87 2.95
CA VAL A 195 -11.79 7.80 3.91
C VAL A 195 -10.75 6.68 3.78
N THR A 196 -10.41 6.29 2.54
CA THR A 196 -9.36 5.29 2.29
C THR A 196 -8.00 5.76 2.85
N ALA A 197 -7.67 7.03 2.71
CA ALA A 197 -6.43 7.60 3.24
C ALA A 197 -6.40 7.59 4.79
N LEU A 198 -7.50 7.94 5.45
CA LEU A 198 -7.62 7.87 6.91
C LEU A 198 -7.49 6.42 7.42
N LEU A 199 -8.15 5.48 6.76
CA LEU A 199 -8.06 4.06 7.07
C LEU A 199 -6.63 3.52 6.89
N GLU A 200 -5.93 3.94 5.85
CA GLU A 200 -4.53 3.58 5.61
C GLU A 200 -3.60 4.19 6.68
N ALA A 201 -3.86 5.42 7.13
CA ALA A 201 -3.11 6.04 8.23
C ALA A 201 -3.29 5.28 9.54
N TYR A 202 -4.54 4.92 9.89
CA TYR A 202 -4.82 4.10 11.07
C TYR A 202 -4.12 2.73 10.98
N ARG A 203 -4.23 2.05 9.82
CA ARG A 203 -3.57 0.75 9.58
C ARG A 203 -2.07 0.85 9.82
N ARG A 204 -1.45 1.95 9.38
CA ARG A 204 -0.02 2.18 9.54
C ARG A 204 0.39 2.43 11.00
N ILE A 205 -0.38 3.25 11.73
CA ILE A 205 -0.17 3.45 13.17
C ILE A 205 -0.19 2.10 13.90
N GLN A 206 -1.19 1.26 13.60
CA GLN A 206 -1.27 -0.09 14.14
C GLN A 206 -0.04 -0.93 13.78
N TRP A 207 0.35 -0.95 12.50
CA TRP A 207 1.53 -1.70 12.04
C TRP A 207 2.82 -1.25 12.75
N ASN A 208 2.99 0.05 13.00
CA ASN A 208 4.16 0.59 13.70
C ASN A 208 4.33 0.02 15.10
N PHE A 209 3.25 -0.06 15.89
CA PHE A 209 3.31 -0.62 17.24
C PHE A 209 3.79 -2.07 17.24
N PHE A 210 3.18 -2.92 16.41
CA PHE A 210 3.54 -4.34 16.36
C PHE A 210 4.90 -4.59 15.68
N ARG A 211 5.29 -3.76 14.71
CA ARG A 211 6.61 -3.85 14.06
C ARG A 211 7.73 -3.50 15.03
N LEU A 212 7.62 -2.37 15.73
CA LEU A 212 8.62 -1.91 16.69
C LEU A 212 8.76 -2.89 17.85
N GLU A 213 7.63 -3.43 18.31
CA GLU A 213 7.64 -4.39 19.40
C GLU A 213 8.27 -5.74 18.98
N ASN A 214 7.99 -6.24 17.78
CA ASN A 214 8.67 -7.42 17.26
C ASN A 214 10.19 -7.18 17.07
N GLU A 215 10.58 -6.01 16.57
CA GLU A 215 12.00 -5.64 16.45
C GLU A 215 12.69 -5.58 17.83
N HIS A 216 12.04 -4.99 18.83
CA HIS A 216 12.57 -4.89 20.19
C HIS A 216 12.81 -6.28 20.80
N ILE A 217 11.84 -7.19 20.67
CA ILE A 217 11.97 -8.57 21.17
C ILE A 217 13.14 -9.29 20.49
N ASN A 218 13.24 -9.21 19.17
CA ASN A 218 14.30 -9.90 18.42
C ASN A 218 15.69 -9.33 18.75
N ASN A 219 15.81 -8.02 18.94
CA ASN A 219 17.08 -7.41 19.34
C ASN A 219 17.46 -7.82 20.77
N CYS A 220 16.55 -7.71 21.75
CA CYS A 220 16.82 -8.14 23.13
C CYS A 220 17.10 -9.65 23.27
N GLY A 221 16.46 -10.48 22.44
CA GLY A 221 16.69 -11.92 22.42
C GLY A 221 18.09 -12.32 21.95
N ASN A 222 18.71 -11.54 21.06
CA ASN A 222 20.07 -11.79 20.56
C ASN A 222 21.19 -11.34 21.52
N TYR A 223 20.86 -10.70 22.65
CA TYR A 223 21.80 -10.29 23.69
C TYR A 223 21.78 -11.20 24.94
N ARG A 224 21.04 -12.31 24.90
CA ARG A 224 21.02 -13.35 25.94
C ARG A 224 21.74 -14.59 25.46
#